data_AF-A0A538D4M4-F1
#
_entry.id   AF-A0A538D4M4-F1
#
_cell.length_a   1.000
_cell.length_b   1.000
_cell.length_c   1.000
_cell.angle_alpha   90.00
_cell.angle_beta   90.00
_cell.angle_gamma   90.00
#
_symmetry.space_group_name_H-M   'P 1'
#
loop_
_entity.id
_entity.type
_entity.pdbx_description
1 polymer ?
#
loop_
_entity_poly.entity_id
_entity_poly.type
_entity_poly.pdbx_seq_one_letter_code
_entity_poly.pdbx_strand_id
1 'polypeptide(L)'
;MNRVDQTIDRAADWIQRQADLSAGQPGVKAKLAQELADDADFLRKLKPSLIAARVRGEAPTDGKPAHGTVSPTAPQLGPRPKPPGKEGPNPWLVVGAALVTGVFIAKWIDWRGHAHPRR
;
A
#
# COMPACT_ATOMS: atom_id res chain seq x y z
N MET A 1 -11.97 18.60 -10.71
CA MET A 1 -10.89 18.23 -9.77
C MET A 1 -11.48 18.01 -8.38
N ASN A 2 -11.64 16.76 -7.94
CA ASN A 2 -12.21 16.46 -6.62
C ASN A 2 -11.10 16.47 -5.56
N ARG A 3 -11.36 17.03 -4.36
CA ARG A 3 -10.39 17.05 -3.24
C ARG A 3 -9.97 15.63 -2.85
N VAL A 4 -10.90 14.67 -2.96
CA VAL A 4 -10.63 13.26 -2.66
C VAL A 4 -9.63 12.65 -3.65
N ASP A 5 -9.75 12.99 -4.94
CA ASP A 5 -8.78 12.53 -5.94
C ASP A 5 -7.37 13.08 -5.66
N GLN A 6 -7.28 14.35 -5.23
CA GLN A 6 -6.01 14.97 -4.87
C GLN A 6 -5.37 14.33 -3.64
N THR A 7 -6.16 13.92 -2.66
CA THR A 7 -5.63 13.18 -1.50
C THR A 7 -5.11 11.80 -1.91
N ILE A 8 -5.77 11.13 -2.85
CA ILE A 8 -5.32 9.84 -3.39
C ILE A 8 -4.03 10.02 -4.18
N ASP A 9 -3.91 11.07 -4.99
CA ASP A 9 -2.67 11.38 -5.71
C ASP A 9 -1.50 11.65 -4.76
N ARG A 10 -1.72 12.46 -3.71
CA ARG A 10 -0.67 12.72 -2.71
C ARG A 10 -0.24 11.45 -1.96
N ALA A 11 -1.18 10.58 -1.65
CA ALA A 11 -0.90 9.30 -1.02
C ALA A 11 -0.06 8.41 -1.95
N ALA A 12 -0.48 8.26 -3.22
CA ALA A 12 0.25 7.48 -4.21
C ALA A 12 1.67 8.05 -4.46
N ASP A 13 1.83 9.36 -4.52
CA ASP A 13 3.14 10.01 -4.70
C ASP A 13 4.03 9.88 -3.45
N TRP A 14 3.45 9.77 -2.26
CA TRP A 14 4.22 9.46 -1.05
C TRP A 14 4.71 8.01 -1.04
N ILE A 15 3.86 7.05 -1.41
CA ILE A 15 4.23 5.64 -1.50
C ILE A 15 5.30 5.41 -2.59
N GLN A 16 5.15 6.03 -3.76
CA GLN A 16 6.15 5.94 -4.83
C GLN A 16 7.53 6.40 -4.34
N ARG A 17 7.59 7.50 -3.59
CA ARG A 17 8.85 7.99 -3.01
C ARG A 17 9.45 7.00 -2.00
N GLN A 18 8.62 6.32 -1.21
CA GLN A 18 9.10 5.26 -0.31
C GLN A 18 9.60 4.03 -1.07
N ALA A 19 8.97 3.68 -2.19
CA ALA A 19 9.42 2.63 -3.09
C ALA A 19 10.81 2.95 -3.66
N ASP A 20 11.00 4.15 -4.21
CA ASP A 20 12.27 4.59 -4.79
C ASP A 20 13.40 4.61 -3.74
N LEU A 21 13.11 5.07 -2.51
CA LEU A 21 14.05 5.04 -1.38
C LEU A 21 14.39 3.61 -0.92
N SER A 22 13.47 2.67 -1.09
CA SER A 22 13.64 1.27 -0.72
C SER A 22 14.38 0.47 -1.81
N ALA A 23 14.22 0.85 -3.07
CA ALA A 23 14.96 0.28 -4.20
C ALA A 23 16.47 0.54 -4.11
N GLY A 24 16.88 1.66 -3.52
CA GLY A 24 18.28 1.99 -3.24
C GLY A 24 18.90 1.26 -2.04
N GLN A 25 18.12 0.48 -1.27
CA GLN A 25 18.60 -0.20 -0.06
C GLN A 25 18.75 -1.71 -0.29
N PRO A 26 19.91 -2.31 0.06
CA PRO A 26 20.10 -3.75 -0.09
C PRO A 26 19.22 -4.55 0.90
N GLY A 27 18.82 -5.76 0.49
CA GLY A 27 18.10 -6.70 1.34
C GLY A 27 16.59 -6.71 1.14
N VAL A 28 15.83 -7.03 2.20
CA VAL A 28 14.37 -7.25 2.13
C VAL A 28 13.61 -6.01 1.65
N LYS A 29 14.14 -4.81 1.90
CA LYS A 29 13.53 -3.54 1.46
C LYS A 29 13.53 -3.36 -0.06
N ALA A 30 14.56 -3.83 -0.78
CA ALA A 30 14.57 -3.82 -2.24
C ALA A 30 13.43 -4.69 -2.82
N LYS A 31 13.04 -5.77 -2.13
CA LYS A 31 11.93 -6.61 -2.56
C LYS A 31 10.57 -5.94 -2.35
N LEU A 32 10.46 -5.10 -1.33
CA LEU A 32 9.24 -4.35 -1.02
C LEU A 32 9.07 -3.12 -1.92
N ALA A 33 10.15 -2.65 -2.56
CA ALA A 33 10.08 -1.49 -3.44
C ALA A 33 9.09 -1.70 -4.60
N GLN A 34 9.09 -2.88 -5.21
CA GLN A 34 8.15 -3.19 -6.28
C GLN A 34 6.71 -3.28 -5.77
N GLU A 35 6.48 -3.96 -4.63
CA GLU A 35 5.14 -4.07 -4.03
C GLU A 35 4.57 -2.69 -3.65
N LEU A 36 5.40 -1.80 -3.09
CA LEU A 36 5.00 -0.43 -2.80
C LEU A 36 4.71 0.38 -4.08
N ALA A 37 5.48 0.19 -5.15
CA ALA A 37 5.20 0.86 -6.41
C ALA A 37 3.86 0.38 -7.00
N ASP A 38 3.58 -0.92 -6.92
CA ASP A 38 2.32 -1.52 -7.35
C ASP A 38 1.14 -1.00 -6.50
N ASP A 39 1.33 -0.82 -5.20
CA ASP A 39 0.35 -0.20 -4.29
C ASP A 39 0.06 1.26 -4.66
N ALA A 40 1.08 2.03 -5.04
CA ALA A 40 0.89 3.41 -5.49
C ALA A 40 0.01 3.47 -6.75
N ASP A 41 0.20 2.54 -7.67
CA ASP A 41 -0.62 2.43 -8.87
C ASP A 41 -2.04 1.89 -8.58
N PHE A 42 -2.18 1.01 -7.60
CA PHE A 42 -3.49 0.58 -7.11
C PHE A 42 -4.28 1.75 -6.53
N LEU A 43 -3.66 2.59 -5.70
CA LEU A 43 -4.31 3.79 -5.16
C LEU A 43 -4.77 4.74 -6.26
N ARG A 44 -3.96 4.94 -7.31
CA ARG A 44 -4.36 5.77 -8.47
C ARG A 44 -5.57 5.20 -9.21
N LYS A 45 -5.73 3.88 -9.26
CA LYS A 45 -6.91 3.22 -9.86
C LYS A 45 -8.18 3.43 -9.04
N LEU A 46 -8.06 3.66 -7.74
CA LEU A 46 -9.18 3.89 -6.81
C LEU A 46 -9.74 5.31 -6.82
N LYS A 47 -9.23 6.22 -7.67
CA LYS A 47 -9.79 7.58 -7.77
C LYS A 47 -11.31 7.55 -7.98
N PRO A 48 -12.10 8.18 -7.10
CA PRO A 48 -13.55 8.24 -7.24
C PRO A 48 -14.02 8.76 -8.59
N SER A 49 -13.31 9.73 -9.19
CA SER A 49 -13.63 10.24 -10.53
C SER A 49 -13.49 9.18 -11.62
N LEU A 50 -12.44 8.35 -11.57
CA LEU A 50 -12.23 7.26 -12.54
C LEU A 50 -13.24 6.14 -12.35
N ILE A 51 -13.63 5.84 -11.11
CA ILE A 51 -14.69 4.87 -10.82
C ILE A 51 -16.03 5.40 -11.35
N ALA A 52 -16.35 6.66 -11.07
CA ALA A 52 -17.59 7.30 -11.54
C ALA A 52 -17.67 7.36 -13.07
N ALA A 53 -16.56 7.61 -13.77
CA ALA A 53 -16.49 7.55 -15.23
C ALA A 53 -16.77 6.13 -15.77
N ARG A 54 -16.18 5.08 -15.16
CA ARG A 54 -16.47 3.69 -15.53
C ARG A 54 -17.93 3.31 -15.31
N VAL A 55 -18.52 3.74 -14.20
CA VAL A 55 -19.95 3.52 -13.92
C VAL A 55 -20.83 4.21 -14.97
N ARG A 56 -20.39 5.35 -15.51
CA ARG A 56 -21.05 6.05 -16.63
C ARG A 56 -20.79 5.42 -18.01
N GLY A 57 -19.97 4.38 -18.09
CA GLY A 57 -19.60 3.73 -19.36
C GLY A 57 -18.54 4.48 -20.17
N GLU A 58 -17.92 5.50 -19.58
CA GLU A 58 -16.81 6.24 -20.20
C GLU A 58 -15.49 5.53 -19.91
N ALA A 59 -14.63 5.39 -20.92
CA ALA A 59 -13.27 4.89 -20.73
C ALA A 59 -12.42 6.00 -20.08
N PRO A 60 -12.00 5.88 -18.81
CA PRO A 60 -11.29 6.96 -18.14
C PRO A 60 -9.86 7.08 -18.69
N THR A 61 -9.57 8.15 -19.43
CA THR A 61 -8.25 8.42 -20.02
C THR A 61 -7.38 9.35 -19.17
N ASP A 62 -7.96 10.00 -18.16
CA ASP A 62 -7.27 10.93 -17.24
C ASP A 62 -6.43 10.23 -16.16
N GLY A 63 -6.32 8.90 -16.21
CA GLY A 63 -5.40 8.17 -15.36
C GLY A 63 -3.97 8.54 -15.73
N LYS A 64 -3.19 9.06 -14.77
CA LYS A 64 -1.74 9.23 -14.95
C LYS A 64 -1.16 7.86 -15.34
N PRO A 65 -0.33 7.75 -16.39
CA PRO A 65 0.27 6.48 -16.77
C PRO A 65 0.96 5.87 -15.54
N ALA A 66 0.79 4.55 -15.38
CA ALA A 66 1.48 3.76 -14.34
C ALA A 66 2.93 4.23 -14.29
N HIS A 67 3.41 4.61 -13.09
CA HIS A 67 4.81 5.00 -12.97
C HIS A 67 5.62 3.77 -13.34
N GLY A 68 6.32 3.86 -14.50
CA GLY A 68 7.03 2.75 -15.10
C GLY A 68 7.83 2.00 -14.05
N THR A 69 7.76 0.68 -14.13
CA THR A 69 8.60 -0.30 -13.43
C THR A 69 9.88 0.35 -12.96
N VAL A 70 10.05 0.48 -11.64
CA VAL A 70 11.21 1.14 -11.02
C VAL A 70 12.45 0.54 -11.65
N SER A 71 13.18 1.33 -12.45
CA SER A 71 14.24 0.79 -13.29
C SER A 71 15.35 0.27 -12.38
N PRO A 72 15.64 -1.05 -12.38
CA PRO A 72 16.66 -1.61 -11.50
C PRO A 72 18.01 -0.98 -11.86
N THR A 73 18.62 -0.25 -10.92
CA THR A 73 19.95 0.36 -11.11
C THR A 73 21.08 -0.68 -10.99
N ALA A 74 20.75 -1.97 -10.92
CA ALA A 74 21.66 -3.09 -10.74
C ALA A 74 21.52 -4.11 -11.89
N PRO A 75 22.57 -4.91 -12.19
CA PRO A 75 22.53 -5.92 -13.24
C PRO A 75 21.31 -6.84 -13.09
N GLN A 76 20.44 -6.86 -14.11
CA GLN A 76 19.15 -7.58 -14.05
C GLN A 76 19.27 -9.10 -14.22
N LEU A 77 20.47 -9.62 -14.50
CA LEU A 77 20.71 -11.05 -14.73
C LEU A 77 21.74 -11.57 -13.71
N GLY A 78 21.26 -11.79 -12.48
CA GLY A 78 21.87 -12.73 -11.55
C GLY A 78 21.43 -14.18 -11.84
N PRO A 79 22.06 -15.19 -11.22
CA PRO A 79 21.66 -16.58 -11.39
C PRO A 79 20.17 -16.79 -11.06
N ARG A 80 19.50 -17.60 -11.89
CA ARG A 80 18.07 -17.91 -11.82
C ARG A 80 17.62 -18.17 -10.37
N PRO A 81 16.70 -17.36 -9.81
CA PRO A 81 16.24 -17.57 -8.45
C PRO A 81 15.52 -18.92 -8.33
N LYS A 82 15.87 -19.67 -7.28
CA LYS A 82 15.14 -20.89 -6.90
C LYS A 82 13.70 -20.51 -6.54
N PRO A 83 12.70 -21.35 -6.87
CA PRO A 83 11.32 -21.09 -6.50
C PRO A 83 11.24 -20.83 -4.99
N PRO A 84 10.50 -19.81 -4.53
CA PRO A 84 10.34 -19.56 -3.11
C PRO A 84 9.77 -20.81 -2.45
N GLY A 85 10.42 -21.26 -1.37
CA GLY A 85 9.88 -22.32 -0.54
C GLY A 85 8.48 -21.95 -0.06
N LYS A 86 7.62 -22.95 0.15
CA LYS A 86 6.24 -22.79 0.64
C LYS A 86 6.17 -22.38 2.12
N GLU A 87 7.02 -21.46 2.54
CA GLU A 87 7.13 -21.03 3.95
C GLU A 87 6.65 -19.58 4.06
N GLY A 88 5.32 -19.43 4.03
CA GLY A 88 4.67 -18.22 4.51
C GLY A 88 4.63 -18.18 6.04
N PRO A 89 4.36 -17.01 6.66
CA PRO A 89 4.19 -16.90 8.10
C PRO A 89 3.14 -17.90 8.60
N ASN A 90 3.40 -18.55 9.74
CA ASN A 90 2.45 -19.50 10.32
C ASN A 90 1.07 -18.83 10.48
N PRO A 91 0.00 -19.35 9.86
CA PRO A 91 -1.31 -18.70 9.85
C PRO A 91 -1.85 -18.49 11.27
N TRP A 92 -1.52 -19.38 12.21
CA TRP A 92 -1.92 -19.23 13.61
C TRP A 92 -1.23 -18.07 14.32
N LEU A 93 0.03 -17.77 13.96
CA LEU A 93 0.73 -16.60 14.49
C LEU A 93 0.11 -15.31 13.95
N VAL A 94 -0.26 -15.28 12.68
CA VAL A 94 -0.94 -14.12 12.06
C VAL A 94 -2.28 -13.86 12.76
N VAL A 95 -3.08 -14.91 12.96
CA VAL A 95 -4.36 -14.81 13.67
C VAL A 95 -4.17 -14.36 15.12
N GLY A 96 -3.20 -14.95 15.83
CA GLY A 96 -2.90 -14.57 17.21
C GLY A 96 -2.47 -13.10 17.34
N ALA A 97 -1.59 -12.63 16.45
CA ALA A 97 -1.13 -11.24 16.44
C ALA A 97 -2.26 -10.26 16.13
N ALA A 98 -3.13 -10.58 15.16
CA ALA A 98 -4.29 -9.77 14.82
C ALA A 98 -5.27 -9.65 16.00
N LEU A 99 -5.53 -10.74 16.73
CA LEU A 99 -6.41 -10.75 17.90
C LEU A 99 -5.86 -9.85 19.02
N VAL A 100 -4.58 -9.98 19.38
CA VAL A 100 -3.95 -9.16 20.42
C VAL A 100 -4.01 -7.67 20.05
N THR A 101 -3.73 -7.35 18.78
CA THR A 101 -3.79 -5.98 18.28
C THR A 101 -5.21 -5.40 18.39
N GLY A 102 -6.22 -6.19 18.00
CA GLY A 102 -7.62 -5.78 18.09
C GLY A 102 -8.08 -5.49 19.53
N VAL A 103 -7.73 -6.36 20.48
CA VAL A 103 -8.05 -6.16 21.91
C VAL A 103 -7.38 -4.91 22.45
N PHE A 104 -6.12 -4.67 22.10
CA PHE A 104 -5.39 -3.48 22.55
C PHE A 104 -6.03 -2.19 22.01
N ILE A 105 -6.39 -2.15 20.72
CA ILE A 105 -7.08 -1.00 20.11
C ILE A 105 -8.44 -0.78 20.78
N ALA A 106 -9.22 -1.84 21.00
CA ALA A 106 -10.51 -1.75 21.66
C ALA A 106 -10.37 -1.14 23.08
N LYS A 107 -9.40 -1.62 23.87
CA LYS A 107 -9.15 -1.10 25.22
C LYS A 107 -8.66 0.33 25.21
N TRP A 108 -7.86 0.73 24.23
CA TRP A 108 -7.41 2.12 24.07
C TRP A 108 -8.58 3.08 23.79
N ILE A 109 -9.51 2.67 22.93
CA ILE A 109 -10.72 3.46 22.60
C ILE A 109 -11.64 3.55 23.82
N ASP A 110 -11.90 2.42 24.49
CA ASP A 110 -12.71 2.36 25.71
C ASP A 110 -12.16 3.27 26.82
N TRP A 111 -10.83 3.28 27.01
CA TRP A 111 -10.18 4.17 27.96
C TRP A 111 -10.33 5.65 27.58
N ARG A 112 -10.26 6.01 26.28
CA ARG A 112 -10.52 7.38 25.82
C ARG A 112 -11.99 7.82 25.94
N GLY A 113 -12.94 6.88 25.95
CA GLY A 113 -14.36 7.17 26.14
C GLY A 113 -14.75 7.58 27.56
N HIS A 114 -13.90 7.32 28.56
CA HIS A 114 -14.23 7.49 29.99
C HIS A 114 -13.97 8.90 30.56
N ALA A 115 -13.64 9.90 29.73
CA ALA A 115 -13.38 11.27 30.16
C ALA A 115 -14.60 12.20 29.95
N HIS A 116 -15.77 11.84 30.48
CA HIS A 116 -16.88 12.79 30.69
C HIS A 116 -17.70 12.41 31.93
N PRO A 117 -17.39 12.96 33.12
CA PRO A 117 -18.37 13.03 34.19
C PRO A 117 -19.47 14.01 33.76
N ARG A 118 -20.65 13.50 33.40
CA ARG A 118 -21.84 14.34 33.22
C ARG A 118 -22.29 14.79 34.61
N ARG A 119 -22.07 16.06 34.92
CA ARG A 119 -22.92 16.80 35.86
C ARG A 119 -23.96 17.54 35.05
#